data_AF-A0A662DBR6-F1
#
_entry.id   AF-A0A662DBR6-F1
#
_cell.length_a   1.000
_cell.length_b   1.000
_cell.length_c   1.000
_cell.angle_alpha   90.00
_cell.angle_beta   90.00
_cell.angle_gamma   90.00
#
_symmetry.space_group_name_H-M   'P 1'
#
loop_
_entity.id
_entity.type
_entity.pdbx_description
1 polymer ?
#
loop_
_entity_poly.entity_id
_entity_poly.type
_entity_poly.pdbx_seq_one_letter_code
_entity_poly.pdbx_strand_id
1 'polypeptide(L)' 'PYNSWRTALHFIAQGKIKIKPLISHRFRIDEVSEVFKSISYNRGKYNKVLFTF' A
#
# COMPACT_ATOMS: atom_id res chain seq x y z
N PRO A 1 -5.29 -12.72 -15.03
CA PRO A 1 -6.09 -12.55 -16.27
C PRO A 1 -5.44 -11.55 -17.23
N TYR A 2 -5.52 -11.81 -18.53
CA TYR A 2 -5.05 -10.89 -19.56
C TYR A 2 -5.73 -9.52 -19.34
N ASN A 3 -4.96 -8.44 -19.17
CA ASN A 3 -5.40 -7.04 -18.95
C ASN A 3 -5.89 -6.58 -17.56
N SER A 4 -5.80 -7.37 -16.48
CA SER A 4 -6.28 -6.94 -15.15
C SER A 4 -5.68 -5.63 -14.65
N TRP A 5 -4.41 -5.37 -14.95
CA TRP A 5 -3.75 -4.11 -14.60
C TRP A 5 -4.39 -2.90 -15.29
N ARG A 6 -4.60 -2.99 -16.60
CA ARG A 6 -5.23 -1.93 -17.40
C ARG A 6 -6.65 -1.64 -16.90
N THR A 7 -7.41 -2.68 -16.61
CA THR A 7 -8.78 -2.56 -16.08
C THR A 7 -8.80 -1.91 -14.69
N ALA A 8 -7.89 -2.31 -13.80
CA ALA A 8 -7.77 -1.69 -12.48
C ALA A 8 -7.44 -0.20 -12.59
N LEU A 9 -6.47 0.17 -13.43
CA LEU A 9 -6.11 1.57 -13.68
C LEU A 9 -7.29 2.37 -14.27
N HIS A 10 -8.05 1.79 -15.20
CA HIS A 10 -9.24 2.43 -15.76
C HIS A 10 -10.26 2.79 -14.68
N PHE A 11 -10.56 1.87 -13.77
CA PHE A 11 -11.51 2.13 -12.69
C PHE A 11 -10.97 3.08 -11.61
N ILE A 12 -9.67 3.07 -11.34
CA ILE A 12 -9.01 4.04 -10.45
C ILE A 12 -9.11 5.45 -11.05
N ALA A 13 -8.81 5.60 -12.35
CA ALA A 13 -8.87 6.88 -13.05
C ALA A 13 -10.29 7.46 -13.07
N GLN A 14 -11.31 6.60 -13.18
CA GLN A 14 -12.73 7.00 -13.08
C GLN A 14 -13.20 7.29 -11.65
N GLY A 15 -12.36 7.12 -10.63
CA GLY A 15 -12.74 7.27 -9.23
C GLY A 15 -13.65 6.16 -8.69
N LYS A 16 -13.90 5.10 -9.48
CA LYS A 16 -14.72 3.94 -9.09
C LYS A 16 -14.00 3.01 -8.10
N ILE A 17 -12.66 3.04 -8.10
CA ILE A 17 -11.84 2.38 -7.09
C ILE A 17 -11.02 3.44 -6.35
N LYS A 18 -11.32 3.64 -5.06
CA LYS A 18 -10.57 4.56 -4.18
C LYS A 18 -9.42 3.81 -3.51
N ILE A 19 -8.20 3.98 -4.02
CA ILE A 19 -7.01 3.31 -3.46
C ILE A 19 -6.37 4.07 -2.29
N LYS A 20 -6.55 5.40 -2.22
CA LYS A 20 -5.91 6.23 -1.19
C LYS A 20 -6.23 5.77 0.24
N PRO A 21 -7.49 5.42 0.58
CA PRO A 21 -7.84 4.97 1.94
C PRO A 21 -7.23 3.61 2.34
N LEU A 22 -6.73 2.81 1.39
CA LEU A 22 -6.10 1.52 1.71
C LEU A 22 -4.74 1.73 2.39
N ILE A 23 -4.03 2.80 2.00
CA ILE A 23 -2.69 3.14 2.49
C ILE A 23 -2.83 3.65 3.92
N SER A 24 -2.56 2.79 4.90
CA SER A 24 -2.62 3.18 6.31
C SER A 24 -1.34 3.86 6.78
N HIS A 25 -0.19 3.54 6.19
CA HIS A 25 1.10 4.12 6.58
C HIS A 25 2.00 4.38 5.37
N ARG A 26 2.82 5.42 5.48
CA ARG A 26 3.91 5.74 4.58
C ARG A 26 5.17 5.90 5.40
N PHE A 27 6.21 5.15 5.05
CA PHE A 27 7.53 5.23 5.67
C PHE A 27 8.57 5.55 4.62
N ARG A 28 9.72 6.07 5.05
CA ARG A 28 10.86 6.21 4.16
C ARG A 28 11.53 4.86 3.94
N ILE A 29 12.21 4.70 2.81
CA ILE A 29 12.86 3.43 2.44
C ILE A 29 13.98 3.04 3.42
N ASP A 30 14.62 4.01 4.07
CA ASP A 30 15.63 3.78 5.12
C ASP A 30 15.05 3.14 6.39
N GLU A 31 13.74 3.24 6.61
CA GLU A 31 13.05 2.64 7.76
C GLU A 31 12.59 1.19 7.51
N VAL A 32 12.83 0.64 6.31
CA VAL A 32 12.25 -0.62 5.84
C VAL A 32 12.47 -1.79 6.82
N SER A 33 13.70 -1.95 7.30
CA SER A 33 14.05 -3.05 8.22
C SER A 33 13.25 -2.97 9.53
N GLU A 34 13.13 -1.77 10.11
CA GLU A 34 12.45 -1.59 11.40
C GLU A 34 10.93 -1.77 11.25
N VAL A 35 10.36 -1.23 10.17
CA VAL A 35 8.94 -1.36 9.89
C VAL A 35 8.55 -2.84 9.68
N PHE A 36 9.34 -3.61 8.93
CA PHE A 36 9.07 -5.05 8.75
C PHE A 36 9.18 -5.84 10.06
N LYS A 37 10.13 -5.50 10.95
CA LYS A 37 10.19 -6.09 12.30
C LYS A 37 8.95 -5.74 13.12
N SER A 38 8.51 -4.48 13.11
CA SER A 38 7.31 -4.07 13.86
C SER A 38 6.05 -4.80 13.36
N ILE A 39 5.91 -4.97 12.05
CA ILE A 39 4.82 -5.74 11.44
C ILE A 39 4.88 -7.21 11.84
N SER A 40 6.06 -7.84 11.82
CA SER A 40 6.19 -9.26 12.17
C SER A 40 5.87 -9.53 13.65
N TYR A 41 6.18 -8.57 14.53
CA TYR A 41 5.79 -8.63 15.94
C TYR A 41 4.34 -8.19 16.21
N ASN A 42 3.56 -7.90 15.17
CA ASN A 42 2.18 -7.41 15.26
C ASN A 42 2.04 -6.16 16.16
N ARG A 43 3.07 -5.30 16.17
CA ARG A 43 3.11 -4.07 16.98
C ARG A 43 2.43 -2.91 16.25
N GLY A 44 1.13 -3.00 16.06
CA GLY A 44 0.33 -1.92 15.45
C GLY A 44 -0.81 -2.43 14.57
N LYS A 45 -1.64 -1.50 14.08
CA LYS A 45 -2.72 -1.80 13.12
C LYS A 45 -2.27 -1.42 11.71
N TYR A 46 -1.90 -2.42 10.91
CA TYR A 46 -1.47 -2.23 9.53
C TYR A 46 -2.56 -2.68 8.54
N ASN A 47 -2.71 -1.95 7.44
CA ASN A 47 -3.58 -2.34 6.31
C ASN A 47 -2.70 -2.42 5.05
N LYS A 48 -2.40 -1.27 4.43
CA LYS A 48 -1.38 -1.17 3.38
C LYS A 48 -0.28 -0.19 3.80
N VAL A 49 0.94 -0.69 3.84
CA VAL A 49 2.15 0.10 4.04
C VAL A 49 2.79 0.39 2.69
N LEU A 50 3.24 1.63 2.48
CA LEU A 50 4.05 2.02 1.33
C LEU A 50 5.38 2.60 1.81
N PHE A 51 6.45 2.29 1.09
CA PHE A 51 7.76 2.90 1.27
C PHE A 51 8.00 3.93 0.17
N THR A 52 8.55 5.08 0.54
CA THR A 52 8.94 6.17 -0.36
C THR A 52 10.44 6.43 -0.27
N PHE A 53 11.08 6.77 -1.39
CA PHE A 53 12.47 7.21 -1.44
C PHE A 53 12.66 8.60 -0.82
#